data_AF-A0A3D3HZS1-F1
#
_entry.id   AF-A0A3D3HZS1-F1
#
_cell.length_a   1.000
_cell.length_b   1.000
_cell.length_c   1.000
_cell.angle_alpha   90.00
_cell.angle_beta   90.00
_cell.angle_gamma   90.00
#
_symmetry.space_group_name_H-M   'P 1'
#
loop_
_entity.id
_entity.type
_entity.pdbx_description
1 polymer ?
#
loop_
_entity_poly.entity_id
_entity_poly.type
_entity_poly.pdbx_seq_one_letter_code
_entity_poly.pdbx_strand_id
1 'polypeptide(L)' 'MPTRKYKPTSPGRRNMVVSTYEEITKSKPEKSLLAPRPKSGGRNHTGRITMFNR' A
#
# COMPACT_ATOMS: atom_id res chain seq x y z
N MET A 1 17.12 1.39 3.90
CA MET A 1 15.79 0.98 4.41
C MET A 1 15.89 -0.38 5.08
N PRO A 2 15.71 -0.46 6.41
CA PRO A 2 15.76 -1.73 7.11
C PRO A 2 14.52 -2.57 6.80
N THR A 3 14.71 -3.88 6.64
CA THR A 3 13.63 -4.85 6.36
C THR A 3 13.54 -5.87 7.47
N ARG A 4 12.32 -6.20 7.91
CA ARG A 4 12.05 -7.19 8.95
C ARG A 4 11.40 -8.43 8.34
N LYS A 5 12.07 -9.56 8.49
CA LYS A 5 11.52 -10.88 8.19
C LYS A 5 10.70 -11.38 9.38
N TYR A 6 9.48 -11.83 9.13
CA TYR A 6 8.62 -12.37 10.19
C TYR A 6 8.99 -13.81 10.55
N LYS A 7 8.75 -14.20 11.81
CA LYS A 7 8.79 -15.61 12.21
C LYS A 7 7.68 -16.39 11.47
N PRO A 8 7.94 -17.59 10.96
CA PRO A 8 6.98 -18.38 10.17
C PRO A 8 5.91 -19.02 11.05
N THR A 9 5.02 -18.19 11.60
CA THR A 9 3.89 -18.59 12.47
C THR A 9 2.68 -19.07 11.68
N SER A 10 2.63 -18.81 10.37
CA SER A 10 1.62 -19.31 9.43
C SER A 10 2.23 -19.43 8.02
N PRO A 11 1.64 -20.24 7.11
CA PRO A 11 2.16 -20.41 5.75
C PRO A 11 2.30 -19.09 4.99
N GLY A 12 1.29 -18.21 5.09
CA GLY A 12 1.31 -16.90 4.41
C GLY A 12 2.39 -15.93 4.92
N ARG A 13 2.86 -16.10 6.17
CA ARG A 13 3.91 -15.25 6.75
C ARG A 13 5.33 -15.77 6.49
N ARG A 14 5.50 -16.99 5.96
CA ARG A 14 6.80 -17.66 5.83
C ARG A 14 7.82 -16.87 5.00
N ASN A 15 7.36 -16.26 3.90
CA ASN A 15 8.20 -15.47 2.99
C ASN A 15 7.92 -13.97 3.11
N MET A 16 7.16 -13.54 4.13
CA MET A 16 6.75 -12.15 4.29
C MET A 16 7.89 -11.30 4.86
N VAL A 17 8.22 -10.23 4.14
CA VAL A 17 9.20 -9.22 4.52
C VAL A 17 8.50 -7.86 4.47
N VAL A 18 8.65 -7.06 5.51
CA VAL A 18 8.06 -5.72 5.60
C VAL A 18 9.14 -4.72 6.02
N SER A 19 9.06 -3.50 5.49
CA SER A 19 9.93 -2.39 5.89
C SER A 19 9.70 -2.02 7.36
N THR A 20 10.74 -1.66 8.10
CA THR A 20 10.60 -1.35 9.55
C THR A 20 10.04 0.03 9.86
N TYR A 21 9.94 0.91 8.86
CA TYR A 21 9.36 2.26 8.97
C TYR A 21 9.99 3.14 10.08
N GLU A 22 11.24 2.87 10.48
CA GLU A 22 11.94 3.59 11.56
C GLU A 22 12.11 5.10 11.29
N GLU A 23 12.15 5.49 10.02
CA GLU A 23 12.27 6.89 9.59
C GLU A 23 10.91 7.65 9.63
N ILE A 24 9.78 6.95 9.82
CA ILE A 24 8.46 7.58 9.85
C ILE A 24 8.23 8.22 11.23
N THR A 25 8.37 9.56 11.28
CA THR A 25 8.25 10.34 12.53
C THR A 25 6.81 10.63 12.95
N LYS A 26 5.85 10.59 12.03
CA LYS A 26 4.43 10.86 12.28
C LYS A 26 3.55 9.84 11.56
N SER A 27 2.57 9.30 12.26
CA SER A 27 1.66 8.26 11.73
C SER A 27 0.45 8.81 10.96
N LYS A 28 0.09 10.08 11.17
CA LYS A 28 -1.04 10.74 10.50
C LYS A 28 -0.54 11.91 9.65
N PRO A 29 -0.96 12.01 8.37
CA PRO A 29 -0.65 13.15 7.53
C PRO A 29 -1.44 14.40 7.97
N GLU A 30 -0.95 15.58 7.56
CA GLU A 30 -1.62 16.85 7.83
C GLU A 30 -2.95 16.96 7.06
N LYS A 31 -4.04 17.27 7.77
CA LYS A 31 -5.42 17.23 7.21
C LYS A 31 -5.65 18.25 6.09
N SER A 32 -5.02 19.42 6.16
CA SER A 32 -5.12 20.51 5.17
C SER A 32 -4.57 20.12 3.80
N LEU A 33 -3.60 19.19 3.77
CA LEU A 33 -2.92 18.74 2.55
C LEU A 33 -3.55 17.47 1.95
N LEU A 34 -4.65 16.97 2.53
CA LEU A 34 -5.33 15.78 2.03
C LEU A 34 -6.40 16.13 1.00
N ALA A 35 -6.47 15.31 -0.05
CA ALA A 35 -7.56 15.31 -1.02
C ALA A 35 -8.13 13.89 -1.19
N PRO A 36 -9.44 13.74 -1.45
CA PRO A 36 -10.03 12.44 -1.72
C PRO A 36 -9.46 11.87 -3.03
N ARG A 37 -9.01 10.61 -2.99
CA ARG A 37 -8.47 9.91 -4.17
C ARG A 37 -9.35 8.72 -4.52
N PRO A 38 -10.34 8.88 -5.43
CA PRO A 38 -11.21 7.78 -5.85
C PRO A 38 -10.43 6.72 -6.62
N LYS A 39 -10.78 5.45 -6.42
CA LYS A 39 -10.20 4.33 -7.18
C LYS A 39 -10.90 4.21 -8.52
N SER A 40 -10.13 4.16 -9.62
CA SER A 40 -10.68 3.97 -10.96
C SER A 40 -10.95 2.50 -11.33
N GLY A 41 -10.44 1.53 -10.55
CA GLY A 41 -10.62 0.09 -10.79
C GLY A 41 -10.16 -0.36 -12.18
N GLY A 42 -9.12 0.30 -12.72
CA GLY A 42 -8.58 0.00 -14.06
C GLY A 42 -9.39 0.56 -15.24
N ARG A 43 -10.43 1.37 -14.97
CA ARG A 43 -11.28 1.98 -15.99
C ARG A 43 -10.86 3.41 -16.35
N ASN A 44 -11.08 3.80 -17.60
CA ASN A 44 -10.91 5.17 -18.08
C ASN A 44 -12.23 5.98 -18.01
N HIS A 45 -12.22 7.21 -18.53
CA HIS A 45 -13.37 8.11 -18.53
C HIS A 45 -14.57 7.60 -19.35
N THR A 46 -14.38 6.67 -20.29
CA THR A 46 -15.48 6.02 -21.04
C THR A 46 -15.98 4.73 -20.37
N GLY A 47 -15.49 4.41 -19.17
CA GLY A 47 -15.86 3.21 -18.42
C GLY A 47 -15.22 1.92 -18.94
N ARG A 48 -14.36 2.01 -19.96
CA ARG A 48 -13.66 0.85 -20.53
C ARG A 48 -12.47 0.49 -19.67
N ILE A 49 -12.23 -0.82 -19.52
CA ILE A 49 -11.03 -1.32 -18.85
C ILE A 49 -9.83 -1.02 -19.74
N THR A 50 -8.92 -0.19 -19.25
CA THR A 50 -7.66 0.15 -19.94
C THR A 50 -6.44 -0.41 -19.23
N MET A 51 -6.56 -0.79 -17.95
CA MET A 51 -5.56 -1.59 -17.26
C MET A 51 -6.20 -2.82 -16.62
N PHE A 52 -5.71 -3.99 -17.03
CA PHE A 52 -6.09 -5.26 -16.45
C PHE A 52 -5.39 -5.46 -15.08
N ASN A 53 -6.07 -6.11 -14.13
CA ASN A 53 -5.60 -6.41 -12.77
C ASN A 53 -5.22 -5.18 -11.90
N ARG A 54 -6.18 -4.28 -11.65
CA ARG A 54 -5.97 -3.07 -10.82
C ARG A 54 -7.03 -2.88 -9.73
#